data_AF-A0A7C3G9G0-F1
#
_entry.id   AF-A0A7C3G9G0-F1
#
_cell.length_a   1.000
_cell.length_b   1.000
_cell.length_c   1.000
_cell.angle_alpha   90.00
_cell.angle_beta   90.00
_cell.angle_gamma   90.00
#
_symmetry.space_group_name_H-M   'P 1'
#
loop_
_entity.id
_entity.type
_entity.pdbx_description
1 polymer ?
#
loop_
_entity_poly.entity_id
_entity_poly.type
_entity_poly.pdbx_seq_one_letter_code
_entity_poly.pdbx_strand_id
1 'polypeptide(L)'
;MLRARLPAYEWVRENTPRTARFFANDDGVFYLYTGRQACSLAIPPDFVYRSDETRVVRFLEALPEFAESLGIRYAMFTPTDSWVRPIPAARKAVSELTRDGRRLRPVFTAPAVRIFEVLRPFEDGAAVDLAGGPQNSSTTRNPM
;
A
#
# COMPACT_ATOMS: atom_id res chain seq x y z
N MET A 1 18.97 8.84 6.91
CA MET A 1 17.85 8.03 6.36
C MET A 1 17.99 7.77 4.85
N LEU A 2 18.23 8.78 4.01
CA LEU A 2 18.35 8.58 2.56
C LEU A 2 19.47 7.61 2.14
N ARG A 3 20.67 7.74 2.72
CA ARG A 3 21.80 6.82 2.44
C ARG A 3 21.47 5.35 2.69
N ALA A 4 20.62 5.07 3.67
CA ALA A 4 20.22 3.71 4.02
C ALA A 4 19.25 3.08 2.99
N ARG A 5 18.66 3.89 2.10
CA ARG A 5 17.76 3.45 1.01
C ARG A 5 18.48 3.27 -0.33
N LEU A 6 19.72 3.75 -0.46
CA LEU A 6 20.49 3.65 -1.71
C LEU A 6 20.61 2.20 -2.23
N PRO A 7 20.90 1.19 -1.39
CA PRO A 7 20.97 -0.20 -1.87
C PRO A 7 19.63 -0.70 -2.44
N ALA A 8 18.51 -0.28 -1.85
CA ALA A 8 17.19 -0.63 -2.37
C ALA A 8 16.91 0.06 -3.70
N TYR A 9 17.27 1.33 -3.85
CA TYR A 9 17.07 2.05 -5.11
C TYR A 9 17.93 1.49 -6.25
N GLU A 10 19.17 1.12 -5.95
CA GLU A 10 20.05 0.42 -6.89
C GLU A 10 19.46 -0.93 -7.31
N TRP A 11 19.03 -1.73 -6.34
CA TRP A 11 18.34 -2.99 -6.62
C TRP A 11 17.12 -2.78 -7.53
N VAL A 12 16.29 -1.76 -7.27
CA VAL A 12 15.13 -1.45 -8.11
C VAL A 12 15.56 -1.12 -9.55
N ARG A 13 16.61 -0.32 -9.76
CA ARG A 13 17.21 -0.04 -11.08
C ARG A 13 17.58 -1.30 -11.84
N GLU A 14 18.25 -2.23 -11.20
CA GLU A 14 18.82 -3.39 -11.86
C GLU A 14 17.82 -4.54 -12.04
N ASN A 15 16.84 -4.66 -11.14
CA ASN A 15 16.05 -5.90 -11.02
C ASN A 15 14.58 -5.73 -11.41
N THR A 16 14.13 -4.54 -11.80
CA THR A 16 12.71 -4.32 -12.17
C THR A 16 12.53 -3.70 -13.55
N PRO A 17 11.42 -4.02 -14.26
CA PRO A 17 11.10 -3.35 -15.52
C PRO A 17 11.04 -1.82 -15.37
N ARG A 18 11.33 -1.08 -16.45
CA ARG A 18 11.19 0.39 -16.45
C ARG A 18 9.74 0.85 -16.22
N THR A 19 8.78 0.00 -16.54
CA THR A 19 7.35 0.23 -16.37
C THR A 19 6.81 -0.24 -15.02
N ALA A 20 7.65 -0.80 -14.15
CA ALA A 20 7.22 -1.27 -12.83
C ALA A 20 6.72 -0.10 -11.96
N ARG A 21 5.62 -0.34 -11.25
CA ARG A 21 4.99 0.61 -10.33
C ARG A 21 5.08 0.11 -8.90
N PHE A 22 5.30 1.05 -7.98
CA PHE A 22 5.60 0.77 -6.58
C PHE A 22 4.64 1.48 -5.61
N PHE A 23 4.44 0.90 -4.44
CA PHE A 23 4.15 1.71 -3.25
C PHE A 23 5.46 2.18 -2.61
N ALA A 24 5.57 3.47 -2.30
CA ALA A 24 6.69 4.03 -1.54
C ALA A 24 6.25 5.31 -0.82
N ASN A 25 6.70 5.50 0.43
CA ASN A 25 6.33 6.66 1.25
C ASN A 25 6.72 8.00 0.61
N ASP A 26 7.95 8.07 0.08
CA ASP A 26 8.50 9.27 -0.56
C ASP A 26 8.57 9.05 -2.08
N ASP A 27 7.42 9.04 -2.75
CA ASP A 27 7.28 8.71 -4.18
C ASP A 27 8.13 9.57 -5.11
N GLY A 28 8.21 10.88 -4.87
CA GLY A 28 9.07 11.80 -5.63
C GLY A 28 10.55 11.47 -5.50
N VAL A 29 11.02 11.20 -4.28
CA VAL A 29 12.42 10.78 -4.05
C VAL A 29 12.67 9.42 -4.69
N PHE A 30 11.72 8.49 -4.56
CA PHE A 30 11.82 7.17 -5.19
C PHE A 30 11.99 7.30 -6.71
N TYR A 31 11.17 8.13 -7.37
CA TYR A 31 11.28 8.38 -8.80
C TYR A 31 12.65 8.95 -9.20
N LEU A 32 13.15 9.95 -8.48
CA LEU A 32 14.45 10.58 -8.78
C LEU A 32 15.62 9.58 -8.73
N TYR A 33 15.58 8.61 -7.81
CA TYR A 33 16.67 7.65 -7.64
C TYR A 33 16.53 6.39 -8.51
N THR A 34 15.30 6.02 -8.90
CA THR A 34 15.03 4.74 -9.56
C THR A 34 14.51 4.88 -10.98
N GLY A 35 13.93 6.03 -11.34
CA GLY A 35 13.17 6.23 -12.58
C GLY A 35 11.85 5.47 -12.65
N ARG A 36 11.35 4.91 -11.54
CA ARG A 36 10.09 4.15 -11.46
C ARG A 36 9.01 4.97 -10.79
N GLN A 37 7.78 4.85 -11.28
CA GLN A 37 6.63 5.49 -10.67
C GLN A 37 6.31 4.82 -9.34
N ALA A 38 6.01 5.64 -8.34
CA ALA A 38 5.52 5.18 -7.06
C ALA A 38 4.25 5.93 -6.66
N CYS A 39 3.46 5.29 -5.81
CA CYS A 39 2.32 5.87 -5.14
C CYS A 39 2.58 5.82 -3.63
N SER A 40 2.33 6.92 -2.93
CA SER A 40 2.37 6.96 -1.48
C SER A 40 1.07 6.43 -0.87
N LEU A 41 1.20 5.63 0.19
CA LEU A 41 0.06 5.17 0.97
C LEU A 41 -0.28 6.22 2.02
N ALA A 42 -1.39 6.92 1.83
CA ALA A 42 -1.92 7.86 2.80
C ALA A 42 -3.14 7.25 3.49
N ILE A 43 -3.04 7.01 4.80
CA ILE A 43 -4.20 6.63 5.61
C ILE A 43 -5.16 7.83 5.62
N PRO A 44 -6.45 7.65 5.27
CA PRO A 44 -7.43 8.73 5.30
C PRO A 44 -7.44 9.43 6.67
N PRO A 45 -7.33 10.78 6.71
CA PRO A 45 -7.27 11.51 7.98
C PRO A 45 -8.47 11.27 8.90
N ASP A 46 -9.66 11.01 8.34
CA ASP A 46 -10.87 10.69 9.12
C ASP A 46 -10.68 9.46 10.01
N PHE A 47 -9.94 8.44 9.57
CA PHE A 47 -9.69 7.23 10.36
C PHE A 47 -8.81 7.56 11.57
N VAL A 48 -7.86 8.48 11.38
CA VAL A 48 -6.93 8.92 12.44
C VAL A 48 -7.63 9.83 13.43
N TYR A 49 -8.37 10.83 12.96
CA TYR A 49 -9.04 11.81 13.83
C TYR A 49 -10.15 11.19 14.68
N ARG A 50 -10.80 10.13 14.18
CA ARG A 50 -11.79 9.36 14.94
C ARG A 50 -11.18 8.23 15.77
N SER A 51 -9.87 8.02 15.69
CA SER A 51 -9.20 6.86 16.31
C SER A 51 -9.84 5.52 15.89
N ASP A 52 -10.32 5.41 14.65
CA ASP A 52 -10.97 4.19 14.13
C ASP A 52 -9.90 3.22 13.61
N GLU A 53 -9.27 2.52 14.56
CA GLU A 53 -8.24 1.53 14.25
C GLU A 53 -8.76 0.40 13.36
N THR A 54 -10.05 0.07 13.43
CA THR A 54 -10.66 -0.99 12.60
C THR A 54 -10.62 -0.61 11.13
N ARG A 55 -10.97 0.65 10.79
CA ARG A 55 -10.86 1.15 9.41
C ARG A 55 -9.42 1.23 8.94
N VAL A 56 -8.48 1.59 9.81
CA VAL A 56 -7.05 1.58 9.47
C VAL A 56 -6.59 0.17 9.10
N VAL A 57 -6.92 -0.83 9.93
CA VAL A 57 -6.54 -2.23 9.65
C VAL A 57 -7.17 -2.70 8.34
N ARG A 58 -8.48 -2.50 8.14
CA ARG A 58 -9.16 -2.88 6.89
C ARG A 58 -8.56 -2.21 5.66
N PHE A 59 -8.20 -0.93 5.76
CA PHE A 59 -7.54 -0.21 4.67
C PHE A 59 -6.19 -0.83 4.29
N LEU A 60 -5.40 -1.23 5.28
CA LEU A 60 -4.10 -1.88 5.07
C LEU A 60 -4.23 -3.34 4.63
N GLU A 61 -5.27 -4.03 5.09
CA GLU A 61 -5.62 -5.36 4.61
C GLU A 61 -6.02 -5.32 3.14
N ALA A 62 -6.68 -4.27 2.65
CA ALA A 62 -7.05 -4.12 1.24
C ALA A 62 -5.88 -3.70 0.31
N LEU A 63 -4.64 -3.65 0.83
CA LEU A 63 -3.50 -3.13 0.09
C LEU A 63 -3.18 -3.92 -1.20
N PRO A 64 -3.15 -5.26 -1.22
CA PRO A 64 -2.90 -6.03 -2.44
C PRO A 64 -3.95 -5.79 -3.53
N GLU A 65 -5.23 -5.72 -3.16
CA GLU A 65 -6.34 -5.44 -4.06
C GLU A 65 -6.22 -4.01 -4.62
N PHE A 66 -5.84 -3.05 -3.77
CA PHE A 66 -5.58 -1.68 -4.21
C PHE A 66 -4.36 -1.61 -5.14
N ALA A 67 -3.29 -2.37 -4.85
CA ALA A 67 -2.11 -2.47 -5.70
C ALA A 67 -2.50 -2.93 -7.11
N GLU A 68 -3.34 -3.95 -7.20
CA GLU A 68 -3.80 -4.52 -8.46
C GLU A 68 -4.56 -3.49 -9.30
N SER A 69 -5.51 -2.76 -8.69
CA SER A 69 -6.28 -1.73 -9.42
C SER A 69 -5.41 -0.61 -10.01
N LEU A 70 -4.23 -0.36 -9.44
CA LEU A 70 -3.27 0.64 -9.92
C LEU A 70 -2.14 0.07 -10.80
N GLY A 71 -2.13 -1.25 -11.01
CA GLY A 71 -1.04 -1.96 -11.70
C GLY A 71 0.28 -1.93 -10.92
N ILE A 72 0.24 -1.73 -9.61
CA ILE A 72 1.39 -1.76 -8.71
C ILE A 72 1.80 -3.20 -8.47
N ARG A 73 3.10 -3.47 -8.66
CA ARG A 73 3.68 -4.82 -8.54
C ARG A 73 4.56 -4.98 -7.32
N TYR A 74 5.00 -3.86 -6.74
CA TYR A 74 5.98 -3.86 -5.67
C TYR A 74 5.60 -2.88 -4.56
N ALA A 75 6.01 -3.18 -3.33
CA ALA A 75 5.88 -2.29 -2.19
C ALA A 75 7.23 -2.14 -1.48
N MET A 76 7.68 -0.90 -1.30
CA MET A 76 8.87 -0.57 -0.51
C MET A 76 8.42 -0.05 0.85
N PHE A 77 8.76 -0.78 1.90
CA PHE A 77 8.45 -0.40 3.28
C PHE A 77 9.72 -0.07 4.06
N THR A 78 9.62 0.94 4.92
CA THR A 78 10.67 1.34 5.85
C THR A 78 10.15 1.42 7.28
N PRO A 79 10.97 1.15 8.31
CA PRO A 79 10.58 1.34 9.71
C PRO A 79 10.18 2.79 10.05
N THR A 80 10.43 3.72 9.13
CA THR A 80 10.19 5.16 9.30
C THR A 80 9.00 5.68 8.51
N ASP A 81 8.24 4.79 7.86
CA ASP A 81 7.06 5.18 7.09
C ASP A 81 6.06 5.93 7.97
N SER A 82 5.72 7.15 7.55
CA SER A 82 5.01 8.12 8.38
C SER A 82 3.55 7.76 8.59
N TRP A 83 2.93 7.05 7.64
CA TRP A 83 1.55 6.57 7.75
C TRP A 83 1.39 5.47 8.81
N VAL A 84 2.42 4.67 9.06
CA VAL A 84 2.37 3.59 10.06
C VAL A 84 2.70 4.10 11.46
N ARG A 85 3.68 5.01 11.56
CA ARG A 85 4.32 5.35 12.83
C ARG A 85 3.37 5.83 13.93
N PRO A 86 2.40 6.73 13.71
CA PRO A 86 1.57 7.25 14.80
C PRO A 86 0.50 6.26 15.28
N ILE A 87 0.18 5.20 14.52
CA ILE A 87 -0.99 4.34 14.77
C ILE A 87 -0.52 2.92 15.14
N PRO A 88 -0.66 2.49 16.41
CA PRO A 88 -0.26 1.15 16.83
C PRO A 88 -0.88 0.01 16.01
N ALA A 89 -2.18 0.10 15.72
CA ALA A 89 -2.87 -0.88 14.89
C ALA A 89 -2.30 -0.96 13.46
N ALA A 90 -1.90 0.15 12.85
CA ALA A 90 -1.25 0.16 11.55
C ALA A 90 0.09 -0.59 11.59
N ARG A 91 0.90 -0.37 12.64
CA ARG A 91 2.19 -1.07 12.81
C ARG A 91 1.99 -2.57 12.90
N LYS A 92 0.99 -3.01 13.67
CA LYS A 92 0.64 -4.42 13.78
C LYS A 92 0.19 -4.99 12.43
N ALA A 93 -0.75 -4.33 11.75
CA ALA A 93 -1.26 -4.78 10.46
C ALA A 93 -0.17 -4.89 9.38
N VAL A 94 0.71 -3.89 9.24
CA VAL A 94 1.85 -3.96 8.30
C VAL A 94 2.81 -5.09 8.69
N SER A 95 3.06 -5.27 9.99
CA SER A 95 3.91 -6.34 10.48
C SER A 95 3.33 -7.73 10.20
N GLU A 96 2.01 -7.89 10.27
CA GLU A 96 1.31 -9.13 9.91
C GLU A 96 1.30 -9.35 8.40
N LEU A 97 0.96 -8.31 7.62
CA LEU A 97 0.95 -8.35 6.16
C LEU A 97 2.32 -8.71 5.57
N THR A 98 3.40 -8.17 6.14
CA THR A 98 4.78 -8.46 5.69
C THR A 98 5.31 -9.83 6.15
N ARG A 99 4.62 -10.50 7.08
CA ARG A 99 4.87 -11.90 7.43
C ARG A 99 4.03 -12.87 6.60
N ASP A 100 2.90 -12.41 6.05
CA ASP A 100 2.06 -13.23 5.18
C ASP A 100 2.66 -13.36 3.77
N GLY A 101 3.48 -14.39 3.60
CA GLY A 101 4.12 -14.74 2.33
C GLY A 101 3.15 -15.10 1.20
N ARG A 102 1.84 -15.23 1.47
CA ARG A 102 0.80 -15.46 0.45
C ARG A 102 0.38 -14.19 -0.26
N ARG A 103 0.59 -13.02 0.36
CA ARG A 103 0.18 -11.70 -0.18
C ARG A 103 1.38 -10.86 -0.57
N LEU A 104 2.46 -10.91 0.21
CA LEU A 104 3.69 -10.18 -0.04
C LEU A 104 4.89 -11.11 -0.02
N ARG A 105 5.62 -11.18 -1.13
CA ARG A 105 6.88 -11.94 -1.21
C ARG A 105 8.06 -10.99 -1.07
N PRO A 106 8.94 -11.14 -0.07
CA PRO A 106 10.14 -10.30 0.02
C PRO A 106 11.08 -10.58 -1.16
N VAL A 107 11.48 -9.54 -1.89
CA VAL A 107 12.43 -9.61 -3.02
C VAL A 107 13.73 -8.87 -2.73
N PHE A 108 13.74 -7.97 -1.75
CA PHE A 108 14.93 -7.32 -1.23
C PHE A 108 14.78 -7.07 0.28
N THR A 109 15.85 -7.23 1.05
CA THR A 109 15.86 -6.91 2.48
C THR A 109 17.20 -6.33 2.88
N ALA A 110 17.15 -5.16 3.53
CA ALA A 110 18.26 -4.51 4.21
C ALA A 110 17.77 -3.98 5.57
N PRO A 111 18.68 -3.62 6.51
CA PRO A 111 18.30 -3.21 7.86
C PRO A 111 17.26 -2.07 7.92
N ALA A 112 17.26 -1.16 6.94
CA ALA A 112 16.40 0.03 6.93
C ALA A 112 15.26 -0.01 5.90
N VAL A 113 15.18 -1.05 5.07
CA VAL A 113 14.24 -1.09 3.95
C VAL A 113 14.00 -2.53 3.49
N ARG A 114 12.74 -2.83 3.15
CA ARG A 114 12.37 -4.09 2.51
C ARG A 114 11.52 -3.79 1.28
N ILE A 115 11.75 -4.55 0.21
CA ILE A 115 10.91 -4.52 -0.98
C ILE A 115 10.20 -5.85 -1.07
N PHE A 116 8.90 -5.76 -1.28
CA PHE A 116 8.02 -6.90 -1.49
C PHE A 116 7.48 -6.84 -2.91
N GLU A 117 7.37 -8.00 -3.54
CA GLU A 117 6.47 -8.20 -4.66
C GLU A 117 5.07 -8.45 -4.12
N VAL A 118 4.09 -7.73 -4.67
CA VAL A 118 2.68 -7.92 -4.34
C VAL A 118 2.20 -9.11 -5.15
N LEU A 119 1.86 -10.18 -4.44
CA LEU A 119 1.25 -11.36 -5.05
C LEU A 119 -0.21 -11.01 -5.32
N ARG A 120 -0.67 -11.26 -6.55
CA ARG A 120 -2.08 -11.02 -6.88
C ARG A 120 -2.95 -11.84 -5.93
N PRO A 121 -4.07 -11.29 -5.45
CA PRO A 121 -5.06 -12.08 -4.77
C PRO A 121 -5.44 -13.30 -5.63
N PHE A 122 -5.68 -14.44 -4.99
CA PHE A 122 -6.43 -15.51 -5.63
C PHE A 122 -7.79 -14.95 -6.08
N GLU A 123 -8.25 -15.32 -7.27
CA GLU A 123 -9.56 -14.93 -7.80
C GLU A 123 -10.68 -15.40 -6.87
N ASP A 124 -11.07 -14.57 -5.90
CA ASP A 124 -12.33 -14.65 -5.17
C ASP A 124 -12.85 -13.22 -4.92
N GLY A 125 -13.17 -12.53 -6.03
CA GLY A 125 -14.45 -11.86 -6.24
C GLY A 125 -15.01 -10.83 -5.24
N ALA A 126 -14.24 -10.21 -4.35
CA ALA A 126 -14.76 -9.12 -3.51
C ALA A 126 -13.91 -7.85 -3.62
N ALA A 127 -14.30 -6.96 -4.55
CA ALA A 127 -13.81 -5.59 -4.56
C ALA A 127 -14.17 -4.92 -3.24
N VAL A 128 -13.16 -4.50 -2.47
CA VAL A 128 -13.38 -3.72 -1.26
C VAL A 128 -13.77 -2.31 -1.69
N ASP A 129 -15.04 -1.96 -1.49
CA ASP A 129 -15.51 -0.59 -1.64
C ASP A 129 -14.91 0.28 -0.52
N LEU A 130 -13.76 0.88 -0.81
CA LEU A 130 -13.08 1.84 0.07
C LEU A 130 -13.78 3.22 0.07
N ALA A 131 -14.76 3.42 -0.81
CA ALA A 131 -15.54 4.63 -0.94
C ALA A 131 -16.93 4.40 -0.33
N GLY A 132 -17.01 4.28 0.99
CA GLY A 132 -18.27 4.39 1.73
C GLY A 132 -18.89 5.78 1.59
N GLY A 133 -19.40 6.11 0.39
CA GLY A 133 -20.34 7.19 0.14
C GLY A 133 -21.75 6.68 0.42
N PRO A 134 -22.67 7.54 0.91
CA PRO A 134 -24.00 7.11 1.31
C PRO A 134 -24.75 6.49 0.12
N GLN A 135 -25.29 5.29 0.35
CA GLN A 135 -26.23 4.67 -0.58
C GLN A 135 -27.50 5.54 -0.64
N ASN A 136 -27.64 6.32 -1.70
CA ASN A 136 -28.91 6.99 -2.01
C ASN A 136 -29.89 5.95 -2.57
N SER A 137 -30.54 5.21 -1.68
CA SER A 137 -31.78 4.50 -1.97
C SER A 137 -32.94 5.49 -1.99
N SER A 138 -33.55 5.71 -3.16
CA SER A 138 -35.01 5.72 -3.41
C SER A 138 -35.36 6.52 -4.67
N THR A 139 -35.40 5.84 -5.82
CA THR A 139 -36.25 6.27 -6.94
C THR A 139 -37.60 5.58 -6.77
N THR A 140 -38.55 6.25 -6.14
CA THR A 140 -39.96 5.86 -6.24
C THR A 140 -40.53 6.50 -7.51
N ARG A 141 -40.61 5.72 -8.60
CA ARG A 141 -41.57 6.02 -9.67
C ARG A 141 -42.95 5.67 -9.13
N ASN A 142 -43.84 6.66 -9.08
CA ASN A 142 -45.27 6.41 -8.94
C ASN A 142 -45.92 6.76 -10.28
N PRO A 143 -46.66 5.84 -10.93
CA PRO A 143 -47.50 6.19 -12.06
C PRO A 143 -48.87 6.65 -11.54
N MET A 144 -49.33 7.80 -12.04
CA MET A 144 -50.75 8.11 -12.21
C MET A 144 -50.94 8.59 -13.64
#